data_AF-A0A9P7EQI3-F1
#
_entry.id   AF-A0A9P7EQI3-F1
#
_cell.length_a   1.000
_cell.length_b   1.000
_cell.length_c   1.000
_cell.angle_alpha   90.00
_cell.angle_beta   90.00
_cell.angle_gamma   90.00
#
_symmetry.space_group_name_H-M   'P 1'
#
loop_
_entity.id
_entity.type
_entity.pdbx_description
1 polymer ?
#
loop_
_entity_poly.entity_id
_entity_poly.type
_entity_poly.pdbx_seq_one_letter_code
_entity_poly.pdbx_strand_id
1 'polypeptide(L)'
;MAKMGLSISVDAIHDTFQSQISAPQVLEQIPVAKTPIIPALAMDVNNSTVAGNIQAIERLMAQGGVFDPADVEDGESPDVTEYVVLVHGDLGTGERIASMQQRRSIETTPWQRFQHVVFVPGLFHLKMAAADAIWRALIQPMSARQDQTSLMHDIAQLRPHEIGIFGSKPGFRMMHQLIGHDGICRHLDCWRIEVEKMNNAHKMLDDFAISKPSLEELKEIANQLAREYITTYKLT
;
A
#
# COMPACT_ATOMS: atom_id res chain seq x y z
N MET A 1 -29.25 -18.72 -11.16
CA MET A 1 -30.08 -17.56 -10.78
C MET A 1 -30.45 -17.72 -9.30
N ALA A 2 -29.54 -17.37 -8.40
CA ALA A 2 -29.78 -17.35 -6.96
C ALA A 2 -29.37 -15.95 -6.47
N LYS A 3 -30.33 -15.04 -6.38
CA LYS A 3 -30.19 -13.84 -5.57
C LYS A 3 -30.31 -14.29 -4.12
N MET A 4 -29.19 -14.67 -3.49
CA MET A 4 -29.13 -14.84 -2.04
C MET A 4 -29.22 -13.44 -1.42
N GLY A 5 -30.17 -13.28 -0.49
CA GLY A 5 -30.50 -12.03 0.19
C GLY A 5 -29.44 -11.61 1.20
N LEU A 6 -28.26 -11.25 0.69
CA LEU A 6 -27.08 -10.85 1.47
C LEU A 6 -27.05 -9.37 1.87
N SER A 7 -28.05 -8.55 1.51
CA SER A 7 -27.96 -7.09 1.68
C SER A 7 -28.47 -6.57 3.02
N ILE A 8 -28.69 -7.41 4.04
CA ILE A 8 -29.22 -6.96 5.35
C ILE A 8 -28.17 -7.01 6.48
N SER A 9 -27.02 -7.66 6.32
CA SER A 9 -26.19 -8.05 7.48
C SER A 9 -25.05 -7.07 7.86
N VAL A 10 -24.24 -6.60 6.92
CA VAL A 10 -23.04 -5.80 7.27
C VAL A 10 -23.32 -4.31 7.36
N ASP A 11 -24.05 -3.76 6.39
CA ASP A 11 -24.35 -2.32 6.35
C ASP A 11 -25.21 -1.90 7.55
N ALA A 12 -26.15 -2.75 7.98
CA ALA A 12 -26.97 -2.48 9.15
C ALA A 12 -26.17 -2.44 10.46
N ILE A 13 -25.18 -3.34 10.62
CA ILE A 13 -24.29 -3.35 11.78
C ILE A 13 -23.36 -2.13 11.73
N HIS A 14 -22.79 -1.84 10.56
CA HIS A 14 -21.95 -0.67 10.36
C HIS A 14 -22.72 0.62 10.72
N ASP A 15 -23.91 0.83 10.16
CA ASP A 15 -24.72 2.02 10.41
C ASP A 15 -25.14 2.14 11.89
N THR A 16 -25.36 1.01 12.56
CA THR A 16 -25.70 0.98 14.00
C THR A 16 -24.54 1.47 14.88
N PHE A 17 -23.30 1.13 14.52
CA PHE A 17 -22.13 1.41 15.34
C PHE A 17 -21.25 2.55 14.82
N GLN A 18 -21.48 3.05 13.60
CA GLN A 18 -20.64 4.08 12.98
C GLN A 18 -20.47 5.32 13.87
N SER A 19 -21.55 5.76 14.52
CA SER A 19 -21.54 6.90 15.43
C SER A 19 -20.82 6.64 16.76
N GLN A 20 -20.59 5.37 17.10
CA GLN A 20 -19.96 4.92 18.35
C GLN A 20 -18.46 4.59 18.16
N ILE A 21 -18.01 4.41 16.92
CA ILE A 21 -16.60 4.18 16.60
C ILE A 21 -15.88 5.53 16.57
N SER A 22 -15.07 5.78 17.61
CA SER A 22 -14.20 6.95 17.63
C SER A 22 -13.11 6.84 16.57
N ALA A 23 -12.68 7.97 16.02
CA ALA A 23 -11.47 8.02 15.23
C ALA A 23 -10.29 7.39 16.01
N PRO A 24 -9.36 6.70 15.33
CA PRO A 24 -8.19 6.12 16.00
C PRO A 24 -7.43 7.22 16.73
N GLN A 25 -6.91 6.89 17.92
CA GLN A 25 -6.09 7.82 18.68
C GLN A 25 -4.85 8.18 17.85
N VAL A 26 -4.66 9.48 17.63
CA VAL A 26 -3.46 9.97 16.97
C VAL A 26 -2.32 9.90 17.99
N LEU A 27 -1.36 9.00 17.77
CA LEU A 27 -0.19 8.85 18.63
C LEU A 27 0.86 9.91 18.28
N GLU A 28 1.22 9.98 17.00
CA GLU A 28 2.19 10.92 16.46
C GLU A 28 1.59 11.58 15.22
N GLN A 29 1.06 12.78 15.39
CA GLN A 29 0.47 13.51 14.27
C GLN A 29 1.58 14.19 13.47
N ILE A 30 1.77 13.78 12.22
CA ILE A 30 2.51 14.61 11.27
C ILE A 30 1.71 15.90 11.10
N PRO A 31 2.29 17.09 11.36
CA PRO A 31 1.59 18.36 11.20
C PRO A 31 0.97 18.46 9.81
N VAL A 32 -0.35 18.55 9.73
CA VAL A 32 -1.05 18.70 8.46
C VAL A 32 -1.07 20.18 8.10
N ALA A 33 -0.13 20.58 7.27
CA ALA A 33 -0.12 21.91 6.66
C ALA A 33 -0.65 21.83 5.23
N LYS A 34 -1.55 22.74 4.86
CA LYS A 34 -1.94 22.90 3.46
C LYS A 34 -0.74 23.49 2.72
N THR A 35 -0.06 22.66 1.95
CA THR A 35 1.06 23.12 1.11
C THR A 35 0.49 23.72 -0.18
N PRO A 36 0.89 24.94 -0.57
CA PRO A 36 0.57 25.47 -1.89
C PRO A 36 1.08 24.52 -2.98
N ILE A 37 0.18 24.10 -3.87
CA ILE A 37 0.57 23.29 -5.03
C ILE A 37 0.89 24.25 -6.15
N ILE A 38 2.18 24.32 -6.51
CA ILE A 38 2.67 25.15 -7.62
C ILE A 38 2.96 24.21 -8.79
N PRO A 39 2.26 24.34 -9.93
CA PRO A 39 2.57 23.54 -11.09
C PRO A 39 3.96 23.89 -11.61
N ALA A 40 4.79 22.88 -11.88
CA ALA A 40 6.07 23.07 -12.52
C ALA A 40 5.87 23.68 -13.93
N LEU A 41 6.73 24.63 -14.28
CA LEU A 41 6.80 25.20 -15.61
C LEU A 41 7.30 24.13 -16.59
N ALA A 42 6.80 24.22 -17.83
CA ALA A 42 7.29 23.36 -18.91
C ALA A 42 8.79 23.57 -19.11
N MET A 43 9.50 22.46 -19.36
CA MET A 43 10.94 22.47 -19.58
C MET A 43 11.23 21.79 -20.91
N ASP A 44 12.06 22.43 -21.73
CA ASP A 44 12.64 21.80 -22.91
C ASP A 44 13.86 20.98 -22.48
N VAL A 45 13.65 19.70 -22.17
CA VAL A 45 14.64 18.77 -21.62
C VAL A 45 14.44 17.37 -22.18
N ASN A 46 15.52 16.74 -22.65
CA ASN A 46 15.48 15.37 -23.16
C ASN A 46 15.64 14.32 -22.04
N ASN A 47 14.52 13.93 -21.42
CA ASN A 47 14.46 12.92 -20.35
C ASN A 47 14.81 11.48 -20.80
N SER A 48 15.16 11.26 -22.07
CA SER A 48 15.67 9.97 -22.56
C SER A 48 17.18 9.82 -22.31
N THR A 49 17.85 10.88 -21.87
CA THR A 49 19.28 10.88 -21.59
C THR A 49 19.54 11.16 -20.11
N VAL A 50 20.64 10.65 -19.56
CA VAL A 50 20.99 10.93 -18.16
C VAL A 50 21.29 12.42 -17.93
N ALA A 51 21.93 13.08 -18.90
CA ALA A 51 22.16 14.53 -18.83
C ALA A 51 20.85 15.32 -18.79
N GLY A 52 19.85 14.93 -19.59
CA GLY A 52 18.53 15.55 -19.52
C GLY A 52 17.82 15.26 -18.19
N ASN A 53 17.94 14.05 -17.64
CA ASN A 53 17.36 13.76 -16.32
C ASN A 53 17.99 14.61 -15.20
N ILE A 54 19.32 14.81 -15.24
CA ILE A 54 20.03 15.75 -14.35
C ILE A 54 19.44 17.16 -14.51
N GLN A 55 19.40 17.66 -15.74
CA GLN A 55 18.90 19.00 -16.04
C GLN A 55 17.43 19.18 -15.61
N ALA A 56 16.59 18.15 -15.74
CA ALA A 56 15.21 18.20 -15.30
C ALA A 56 15.11 18.37 -13.78
N ILE A 57 15.89 17.63 -13.00
CA ILE A 57 15.89 17.73 -11.54
C ILE A 57 16.45 19.09 -11.10
N GLU A 58 17.57 19.54 -11.67
CA GLU A 58 18.13 20.87 -11.37
C GLU A 58 17.13 22.00 -11.65
N ARG A 59 16.45 21.96 -12.80
CA ARG A 59 15.43 22.96 -13.15
C ARG A 59 14.20 22.89 -12.24
N LEU A 60 13.79 21.70 -11.80
CA LEU A 60 12.70 21.55 -10.84
C LEU A 60 13.09 22.09 -9.46
N MET A 61 14.31 21.82 -9.00
CA MET A 61 14.83 22.37 -7.75
C MET A 61 14.92 23.89 -7.80
N ALA A 62 15.45 24.46 -8.89
CA ALA A 62 15.51 25.91 -9.09
C ALA A 62 14.12 26.56 -9.08
N GLN A 63 13.11 25.93 -9.71
CA GLN A 63 11.72 26.41 -9.64
C GLN A 63 11.14 26.34 -8.22
N GLY A 64 11.61 25.41 -7.40
CA GLY A 64 11.29 25.31 -5.98
C GLY A 64 12.13 26.19 -5.06
N GLY A 65 13.03 27.01 -5.60
CA GLY A 65 13.93 27.87 -4.81
C GLY A 65 15.05 27.11 -4.10
N VAL A 66 15.42 25.92 -4.57
CA VAL A 66 16.50 25.09 -4.03
C VAL A 66 17.71 25.19 -4.96
N PHE A 67 18.77 25.83 -4.47
CA PHE A 67 20.00 26.13 -5.20
C PHE A 67 21.24 25.56 -4.49
N ASP A 68 22.35 25.46 -5.23
CA ASP A 68 23.64 25.03 -4.66
C ASP A 68 24.06 26.03 -3.58
N PRO A 69 24.32 25.59 -2.33
CA PRO A 69 24.80 26.47 -1.27
C PRO A 69 26.10 27.22 -1.64
N ALA A 70 26.87 26.73 -2.61
CA ALA A 70 28.06 27.43 -3.10
C ALA A 70 27.76 28.64 -4.00
N ASP A 71 26.55 28.73 -4.56
CA ASP A 71 26.16 29.71 -5.59
C ASP A 71 25.25 30.83 -5.07
N VAL A 72 24.82 30.79 -3.80
CA VAL A 72 23.86 31.73 -3.20
C VAL A 72 24.33 32.26 -1.85
N GLU A 73 23.81 33.41 -1.42
CA GLU A 73 24.12 33.94 -0.09
C GLU A 73 23.46 33.08 1.01
N ASP A 74 24.06 33.08 2.21
CA ASP A 74 23.55 32.34 3.36
C ASP A 74 22.09 32.71 3.66
N GLY A 75 21.20 31.70 3.62
CA GLY A 75 19.77 31.86 3.86
C GLY A 75 18.90 32.04 2.61
N GLU A 76 19.48 32.11 1.40
CA GLU A 76 18.73 32.20 0.14
C GLU A 76 18.25 30.82 -0.40
N SER A 77 18.85 29.72 0.07
CA SER A 77 18.47 28.34 -0.27
C SER A 77 18.36 27.49 1.01
N PRO A 78 17.41 26.54 1.08
CA PRO A 78 17.36 25.58 2.18
C PRO A 78 18.66 24.77 2.29
N ASP A 79 19.15 24.57 3.51
CA ASP A 79 20.35 23.77 3.75
C ASP A 79 20.06 22.27 3.50
N VAL A 80 20.53 21.77 2.36
CA VAL A 80 20.37 20.35 1.98
C VAL A 80 21.19 19.37 2.83
N THR A 81 22.01 19.85 3.76
CA THR A 81 22.63 18.99 4.78
C THR A 81 21.67 18.65 5.91
N GLU A 82 20.67 19.51 6.15
CA GLU A 82 19.61 19.31 7.13
C GLU A 82 18.32 18.77 6.47
N TYR A 83 18.05 19.15 5.22
CA TYR A 83 16.82 18.83 4.51
C TYR A 83 17.04 17.93 3.28
N VAL A 84 15.99 17.19 2.92
CA VAL A 84 15.94 16.38 1.69
C VAL A 84 14.77 16.80 0.80
N VAL A 85 14.93 16.61 -0.50
CA VAL A 85 13.89 16.80 -1.51
C VAL A 85 13.27 15.44 -1.83
N LEU A 86 12.01 15.26 -1.44
CA LEU A 86 11.25 14.05 -1.75
C LEU A 86 10.69 14.15 -3.18
N VAL A 87 11.10 13.21 -4.04
CA VAL A 87 10.61 13.14 -5.43
C VAL A 87 9.69 11.94 -5.57
N HIS A 88 8.41 12.22 -5.75
CA HIS A 88 7.41 11.21 -6.06
C HIS A 88 7.32 10.97 -7.56
N GLY A 89 7.28 9.70 -7.96
CA GLY A 89 7.14 9.33 -9.36
C GLY A 89 6.89 7.85 -9.57
N ASP A 90 6.88 7.46 -10.85
CA ASP A 90 6.85 6.06 -11.24
C ASP A 90 8.22 5.38 -11.08
N LEU A 91 8.28 4.07 -11.35
CA LEU A 91 9.53 3.33 -11.29
C LEU A 91 10.59 3.88 -12.26
N GLY A 92 10.17 4.41 -13.42
CA GLY A 92 11.08 5.05 -14.38
C GLY A 92 11.70 6.31 -13.82
N THR A 93 10.95 7.13 -13.08
CA THR A 93 11.51 8.27 -12.32
C THR A 93 12.55 7.80 -11.31
N GLY A 94 12.25 6.74 -10.55
CA GLY A 94 13.19 6.15 -9.59
C GLY A 94 14.49 5.66 -10.24
N GLU A 95 14.38 4.92 -11.36
CA GLU A 95 15.53 4.43 -12.13
C GLU A 95 16.41 5.58 -12.65
N ARG A 96 15.79 6.68 -13.09
CA ARG A 96 16.49 7.87 -13.59
C ARG A 96 17.25 8.60 -12.47
N ILE A 97 16.62 8.77 -11.31
CA ILE A 97 17.26 9.37 -10.12
C ILE A 97 18.45 8.50 -9.67
N ALA A 98 18.24 7.19 -9.55
CA ALA A 98 19.30 6.26 -9.16
C ALA A 98 20.48 6.28 -10.14
N SER A 99 20.19 6.27 -11.45
CA SER A 99 21.22 6.36 -12.49
C SER A 99 22.02 7.65 -12.43
N MET A 100 21.36 8.78 -12.16
CA MET A 100 22.00 10.08 -11.97
C MET A 100 22.93 10.05 -10.75
N GLN A 101 22.42 9.66 -9.58
CA GLN A 101 23.20 9.59 -8.35
C GLN A 101 24.40 8.66 -8.48
N GLN A 102 24.23 7.52 -9.15
CA GLN A 102 25.33 6.60 -9.44
C GLN A 102 26.41 7.26 -10.31
N ARG A 103 26.04 7.98 -11.37
CA ARG A 103 27.00 8.67 -12.24
C ARG A 103 27.75 9.78 -11.52
N ARG A 104 27.09 10.48 -10.61
CA ARG A 104 27.69 11.57 -9.83
C ARG A 104 28.29 11.11 -8.52
N SER A 105 28.34 9.81 -8.23
CA SER A 105 28.85 9.29 -6.95
C SER A 105 30.30 9.67 -6.64
N ILE A 106 31.11 9.99 -7.65
CA ILE A 106 32.51 10.42 -7.52
C ILE A 106 32.70 11.91 -7.21
N GLU A 107 31.63 12.70 -7.31
CA GLU A 107 31.71 14.15 -7.09
C GLU A 107 32.00 14.46 -5.62
N THR A 108 32.66 15.59 -5.37
CA THR A 108 33.17 15.94 -4.04
C THR A 108 32.05 16.28 -3.06
N THR A 109 31.04 17.04 -3.49
CA THR A 109 30.00 17.56 -2.58
C THR A 109 28.71 16.73 -2.59
N PRO A 110 28.00 16.61 -1.45
CA PRO A 110 26.69 15.96 -1.40
C PRO A 110 25.67 16.53 -2.40
N TRP A 111 25.74 17.85 -2.63
CA TRP A 111 24.92 18.55 -3.62
C TRP A 111 25.17 18.02 -5.03
N GLN A 112 26.43 17.99 -5.46
CA GLN A 112 26.80 17.46 -6.79
C GLN A 112 26.45 15.98 -6.93
N ARG A 113 26.54 15.19 -5.85
CA ARG A 113 26.10 13.80 -5.85
C ARG A 113 24.57 13.61 -5.87
N PHE A 114 23.79 14.69 -5.76
CA PHE A 114 22.33 14.66 -5.57
C PHE A 114 21.89 13.79 -4.38
N GLN A 115 22.68 13.75 -3.30
CA GLN A 115 22.36 12.91 -2.12
C GLN A 115 21.09 13.35 -1.39
N HIS A 116 20.73 14.63 -1.50
CA HIS A 116 19.52 15.20 -0.91
C HIS A 116 18.25 14.86 -1.69
N VAL A 117 18.34 14.29 -2.90
CA VAL A 117 17.18 13.89 -3.70
C VAL A 117 16.78 12.46 -3.33
N VAL A 118 15.65 12.31 -2.64
CA VAL A 118 15.16 11.01 -2.17
C VAL A 118 13.93 10.62 -2.99
N PHE A 119 14.06 9.54 -3.78
CA PHE A 119 12.94 8.99 -4.51
C PHE A 119 11.96 8.31 -3.56
N VAL A 120 10.68 8.68 -3.65
CA VAL A 120 9.60 8.03 -2.92
C VAL A 120 8.64 7.42 -3.94
N PRO A 121 8.58 6.09 -4.07
CA PRO A 121 7.71 5.46 -5.05
C PRO A 121 6.26 5.84 -4.77
N GLY A 122 5.51 6.18 -5.83
CA GLY A 122 4.08 6.42 -5.69
C GLY A 122 3.37 5.20 -5.09
N LEU A 123 2.39 5.43 -4.21
CA LEU A 123 1.62 4.35 -3.55
C LEU A 123 1.04 3.34 -4.55
N PHE A 124 0.67 3.82 -5.74
CA PHE A 124 0.21 2.97 -6.83
C PHE A 124 1.25 1.93 -7.25
N HIS A 125 2.52 2.33 -7.43
CA HIS A 125 3.60 1.41 -7.80
C HIS A 125 3.95 0.44 -6.67
N LEU A 126 3.88 0.89 -5.42
CA LEU A 126 4.02 0.00 -4.27
C LEU A 126 2.94 -1.10 -4.28
N LYS A 127 1.67 -0.72 -4.54
CA LYS A 127 0.58 -1.70 -4.68
C LYS A 127 0.80 -2.65 -5.86
N MET A 128 1.29 -2.13 -7.00
CA MET A 128 1.63 -2.97 -8.16
C MET A 128 2.71 -3.99 -7.84
N ALA A 129 3.80 -3.56 -7.20
CA ALA A 129 4.91 -4.42 -6.82
C ALA A 129 4.47 -5.47 -5.79
N ALA A 130 3.66 -5.08 -4.79
CA ALA A 130 3.10 -6.01 -3.81
C ALA A 130 2.20 -7.07 -4.46
N ALA A 131 1.34 -6.68 -5.40
CA ALA A 131 0.48 -7.60 -6.13
C ALA A 131 1.29 -8.60 -6.99
N ASP A 132 2.35 -8.14 -7.66
CA ASP A 132 3.27 -9.00 -8.42
C ASP A 132 4.03 -9.96 -7.48
N ALA A 133 4.50 -9.48 -6.32
CA ALA A 133 5.18 -10.30 -5.33
C ALA A 133 4.27 -11.41 -4.78
N ILE A 134 3.03 -11.10 -4.43
CA ILE A 134 2.02 -12.08 -4.00
C ILE A 134 1.81 -13.14 -5.09
N TRP A 135 1.64 -12.69 -6.35
CA TRP A 135 1.49 -13.61 -7.48
C TRP A 135 2.70 -14.54 -7.61
N ARG A 136 3.92 -14.00 -7.59
CA ARG A 136 5.17 -14.79 -7.70
C ARG A 136 5.39 -15.76 -6.55
N ALA A 137 4.95 -15.41 -5.35
CA ALA A 137 5.14 -16.25 -4.17
C ALA A 137 4.09 -17.35 -4.06
N LEU A 138 2.81 -17.00 -4.27
CA LEU A 138 1.68 -17.86 -3.90
C LEU A 138 0.99 -18.53 -5.10
N ILE A 139 1.21 -18.03 -6.32
CA ILE A 139 0.52 -18.53 -7.52
C ILE A 139 1.50 -19.03 -8.56
N GLN A 140 2.56 -18.28 -8.89
CA GLN A 140 3.48 -18.63 -9.97
C GLN A 140 4.08 -20.05 -9.83
N PRO A 141 4.61 -20.48 -8.67
CA PRO A 141 5.20 -21.80 -8.52
C PRO A 141 4.08 -22.85 -8.50
N MET A 142 4.20 -23.92 -9.30
CA MET A 142 3.18 -24.98 -9.31
C MET A 142 3.02 -25.65 -7.94
N SER A 143 4.10 -25.76 -7.16
CA SER A 143 4.08 -26.29 -5.79
C SER A 143 3.22 -25.46 -4.84
N ALA A 144 3.17 -24.14 -5.01
CA ALA A 144 2.37 -23.24 -4.17
C ALA A 144 0.85 -23.38 -4.42
N ARG A 145 0.44 -24.07 -5.50
CA ARG A 145 -0.97 -24.22 -5.91
C ARG A 145 -1.66 -25.48 -5.41
N GLN A 146 -0.90 -26.38 -4.78
CA GLN A 146 -1.37 -27.75 -4.50
C GLN A 146 -2.12 -27.86 -3.18
N ASP A 147 -1.85 -26.95 -2.24
CA ASP A 147 -2.44 -26.98 -0.92
C ASP A 147 -3.91 -26.54 -0.94
N GLN A 148 -4.74 -27.13 -0.06
CA GLN A 148 -6.16 -26.78 0.06
C GLN A 148 -6.37 -25.36 0.57
N THR A 149 -5.40 -24.80 1.31
CA THR A 149 -5.40 -23.41 1.79
C THR A 149 -4.63 -22.48 0.86
N SER A 150 -4.21 -22.95 -0.33
CA SER A 150 -3.51 -22.11 -1.30
C SER A 150 -4.43 -21.03 -1.89
N LEU A 151 -3.84 -19.88 -2.23
CA LEU A 151 -4.56 -18.83 -2.95
C LEU A 151 -5.12 -19.33 -4.29
N MET A 152 -4.49 -20.33 -4.92
CA MET A 152 -5.00 -20.94 -6.14
C MET A 152 -6.33 -21.68 -5.92
N HIS A 153 -6.50 -22.30 -4.75
CA HIS A 153 -7.75 -22.95 -4.39
C HIS A 153 -8.87 -21.91 -4.24
N ASP A 154 -8.60 -20.78 -3.59
CA ASP A 154 -9.57 -19.69 -3.45
C ASP A 154 -9.93 -19.08 -4.81
N ILE A 155 -8.94 -18.90 -5.70
CA ILE A 155 -9.19 -18.45 -7.09
C ILE A 155 -10.15 -19.40 -7.81
N ALA A 156 -10.02 -20.72 -7.62
CA ALA A 156 -10.90 -21.69 -8.25
C ALA A 156 -12.36 -21.54 -7.78
N GLN A 157 -12.59 -21.04 -6.57
CA GLN A 157 -13.93 -20.76 -6.05
C GLN A 157 -14.43 -19.37 -6.46
N LEU A 158 -13.60 -18.33 -6.32
CA LEU A 158 -13.95 -16.93 -6.58
C LEU A 158 -14.06 -16.60 -8.08
N ARG A 159 -13.23 -17.25 -8.90
CA ARG A 159 -13.05 -16.98 -10.34
C ARG A 159 -12.81 -18.29 -11.12
N PRO A 160 -13.75 -19.26 -11.10
CA PRO A 160 -13.55 -20.59 -11.68
C PRO A 160 -13.18 -20.59 -13.18
N HIS A 161 -13.60 -19.56 -13.93
CA HIS A 161 -13.34 -19.44 -15.36
C HIS A 161 -12.04 -18.69 -15.71
N GLU A 162 -11.31 -18.17 -14.71
CA GLU A 162 -10.11 -17.35 -14.92
C GLU A 162 -8.83 -18.01 -14.35
N ILE A 163 -8.93 -19.23 -13.84
CA ILE A 163 -7.83 -20.00 -13.22
C ILE A 163 -6.56 -19.99 -14.09
N GLY A 164 -6.69 -20.22 -15.40
CA GLY A 164 -5.54 -20.21 -16.32
C GLY A 164 -4.87 -18.84 -16.47
N ILE A 165 -5.63 -17.75 -16.35
CA ILE A 165 -5.11 -16.38 -16.41
C ILE A 165 -4.25 -16.10 -15.18
N PHE A 166 -4.75 -16.44 -13.99
CA PHE A 166 -3.99 -16.27 -12.75
C PHE A 166 -2.77 -17.19 -12.69
N GLY A 167 -2.86 -18.41 -13.22
CA GLY A 167 -1.75 -19.36 -13.27
C GLY A 167 -0.60 -18.96 -14.22
N SER A 168 -0.80 -17.97 -15.09
CA SER A 168 0.18 -17.54 -16.11
C SER A 168 0.86 -16.22 -15.77
N LYS A 169 0.21 -15.06 -15.98
CA LYS A 169 0.66 -13.74 -15.51
C LYS A 169 -0.51 -12.75 -15.58
N PRO A 170 -1.36 -12.68 -14.54
CA PRO A 170 -2.48 -11.76 -14.51
C PRO A 170 -2.02 -10.30 -14.48
N GLY A 171 -2.83 -9.40 -15.04
CA GLY A 171 -2.58 -7.96 -14.93
C GLY A 171 -2.80 -7.44 -13.50
N PHE A 172 -2.18 -6.31 -13.15
CA PHE A 172 -2.26 -5.70 -11.82
C PHE A 172 -3.71 -5.57 -11.31
N ARG A 173 -4.62 -5.06 -12.14
CA ARG A 173 -6.02 -4.85 -11.75
C ARG A 173 -6.69 -6.15 -11.30
N MET A 174 -6.44 -7.25 -12.00
CA MET A 174 -7.01 -8.56 -11.64
C MET A 174 -6.44 -9.06 -10.33
N MET A 175 -5.11 -8.99 -10.16
CA MET A 175 -4.48 -9.36 -8.89
C MET A 175 -4.96 -8.51 -7.72
N HIS A 176 -5.04 -7.20 -7.89
CA HIS A 176 -5.50 -6.28 -6.84
C HIS A 176 -6.95 -6.57 -6.42
N GLN A 177 -7.85 -6.86 -7.38
CA GLN A 177 -9.22 -7.25 -7.08
C GLN A 177 -9.29 -8.62 -6.39
N LEU A 178 -8.51 -9.59 -6.86
CA LEU A 178 -8.43 -10.91 -6.25
C LEU A 178 -7.97 -10.82 -4.79
N ILE A 179 -6.85 -10.13 -4.53
CA ILE A 179 -6.30 -9.93 -3.18
C ILE A 179 -7.34 -9.30 -2.26
N GLY A 180 -8.11 -8.32 -2.77
CA GLY A 180 -9.20 -7.71 -2.01
C GLY A 180 -10.30 -8.71 -1.66
N HIS A 181 -10.80 -9.48 -2.64
CA HIS A 181 -11.89 -10.43 -2.41
C HIS A 181 -11.47 -11.61 -1.52
N ASP A 182 -10.34 -12.24 -1.84
CA ASP A 182 -9.78 -13.34 -1.04
C ASP A 182 -9.48 -12.88 0.38
N GLY A 183 -8.85 -11.70 0.52
CA GLY A 183 -8.62 -11.07 1.82
C GLY A 183 -9.90 -10.92 2.62
N ILE A 184 -10.97 -10.37 2.04
CA ILE A 184 -12.27 -10.24 2.72
C ILE A 184 -12.81 -11.61 3.15
N CYS A 185 -12.81 -12.60 2.26
CA CYS A 185 -13.28 -13.95 2.57
C CYS A 185 -12.52 -14.59 3.74
N ARG A 186 -11.18 -14.51 3.71
CA ARG A 186 -10.33 -15.06 4.77
C ARG A 186 -10.53 -14.34 6.10
N HIS A 187 -10.65 -13.01 6.10
CA HIS A 187 -10.95 -12.26 7.32
C HIS A 187 -12.32 -12.67 7.90
N LEU A 188 -13.35 -12.81 7.06
CA LEU A 188 -14.67 -13.25 7.50
C LEU A 188 -14.64 -14.69 8.05
N ASP A 189 -13.83 -15.59 7.49
CA ASP A 189 -13.68 -16.94 8.05
C ASP A 189 -12.98 -16.92 9.41
N CYS A 190 -11.95 -16.09 9.60
CA CYS A 190 -11.35 -15.88 10.93
C CYS A 190 -12.40 -15.39 11.94
N TRP A 191 -13.23 -14.41 11.55
CA TRP A 191 -14.34 -13.94 12.38
C TRP A 191 -15.31 -15.08 12.73
N ARG A 192 -15.69 -15.91 11.74
CA ARG A 192 -16.60 -17.06 11.95
C ARG A 192 -16.03 -18.02 12.99
N ILE A 193 -14.74 -18.34 12.87
CA ILE A 193 -14.04 -19.25 13.79
C ILE A 193 -14.03 -18.68 15.21
N GLU A 194 -13.67 -17.41 15.40
CA GLU A 194 -13.62 -16.82 16.75
C GLU A 194 -15.02 -16.69 17.38
N VAL A 195 -16.02 -16.32 16.58
CA VAL A 195 -17.43 -16.26 16.99
C VAL A 195 -17.93 -17.63 17.46
N GLU A 196 -17.62 -18.70 16.71
CA GLU A 196 -18.00 -20.07 17.07
C GLU A 196 -17.32 -20.52 18.38
N LYS A 197 -16.06 -20.13 18.61
CA LYS A 197 -15.33 -20.45 19.85
C LYS A 197 -15.96 -19.85 21.10
N MET A 198 -16.48 -18.62 21.02
CA MET A 198 -17.14 -17.99 22.17
C MET A 198 -18.53 -18.56 22.42
N ASN A 199 -19.26 -18.89 21.35
CA ASN A 199 -20.55 -19.53 21.44
C ASN A 199 -20.73 -20.58 20.35
N ASN A 200 -20.69 -21.86 20.74
CA ASN A 200 -20.85 -22.99 19.83
C ASN A 200 -22.18 -23.01 19.07
N ALA A 201 -23.18 -22.22 19.48
CA ALA A 201 -24.43 -22.03 18.77
C ALA A 201 -24.28 -21.15 17.51
N HIS A 202 -23.24 -20.30 17.42
CA HIS A 202 -22.97 -19.45 16.27
C HIS A 202 -22.10 -20.20 15.26
N LYS A 203 -22.71 -21.03 14.40
CA LYS A 203 -21.97 -21.79 13.38
C LYS A 203 -21.61 -20.93 12.18
N MET A 204 -22.41 -19.90 11.92
CA MET A 204 -22.20 -18.93 10.85
C MET A 204 -22.21 -17.50 11.39
N LEU A 205 -21.60 -16.58 10.65
CA LEU A 205 -21.65 -15.15 10.99
C LEU A 205 -23.08 -14.60 10.99
N ASP A 206 -23.99 -15.20 10.22
CA ASP A 206 -25.41 -14.81 10.23
C ASP A 206 -26.08 -15.13 11.57
N ASP A 207 -25.74 -16.25 12.21
CA ASP A 207 -26.27 -16.61 13.54
C ASP A 207 -25.86 -15.56 14.59
N PHE A 208 -24.60 -15.11 14.48
CA PHE A 208 -24.07 -14.05 15.33
C PHE A 208 -24.69 -12.69 15.03
N ALA A 209 -24.88 -12.33 13.75
CA ALA A 209 -25.58 -11.09 13.40
C ALA A 209 -27.02 -11.06 13.96
N ILE A 210 -27.72 -12.21 13.92
CA ILE A 210 -29.07 -12.36 14.49
C ILE A 210 -29.08 -12.17 16.01
N SER A 211 -28.00 -12.53 16.72
CA SER A 211 -27.88 -12.31 18.16
C SER A 211 -27.71 -10.83 18.53
N LYS A 212 -27.55 -9.94 17.56
CA LYS A 212 -27.38 -8.48 17.72
C LYS A 212 -26.25 -8.15 18.70
N PRO A 213 -25.00 -8.46 18.34
CA PRO A 213 -23.87 -8.27 19.23
C PRO A 213 -23.70 -6.80 19.58
N SER A 214 -23.25 -6.54 20.80
CA SER A 214 -22.87 -5.22 21.26
C SER A 214 -21.54 -4.77 20.65
N LEU A 215 -21.28 -3.46 20.65
CA LEU A 215 -20.00 -2.93 20.18
C LEU A 215 -18.81 -3.44 21.01
N GLU A 216 -18.99 -3.65 22.31
CA GLU A 216 -17.93 -4.14 23.18
C GLU A 216 -17.59 -5.60 22.87
N GLU A 217 -18.59 -6.44 22.60
CA GLU A 217 -18.34 -7.80 22.09
C GLU A 217 -17.59 -7.76 20.76
N LEU A 218 -18.01 -6.92 19.80
CA LEU A 218 -17.30 -6.77 18.52
C LEU A 218 -15.83 -6.34 18.71
N LYS A 219 -15.56 -5.40 19.62
CA LYS A 219 -14.19 -4.97 19.94
C LYS A 219 -13.38 -6.08 20.59
N GLU A 220 -13.97 -6.84 21.51
CA GLU A 220 -13.32 -7.96 22.18
C GLU A 220 -12.87 -9.01 21.16
N ILE A 221 -13.76 -9.37 20.22
CA ILE A 221 -13.45 -10.32 19.14
C ILE A 221 -12.36 -9.76 18.22
N ALA A 222 -12.46 -8.49 17.82
CA ALA A 222 -11.46 -7.85 16.97
C ALA A 222 -10.07 -7.85 17.64
N ASN A 223 -10.01 -7.57 18.95
CA ASN A 223 -8.77 -7.64 19.72
C ASN A 223 -8.22 -9.06 19.81
N GLN A 224 -9.10 -10.05 19.99
CA GLN A 224 -8.72 -11.46 20.02
C GLN A 224 -8.17 -11.92 18.66
N LEU A 225 -8.82 -11.55 17.56
CA LEU A 225 -8.34 -11.79 16.20
C LEU A 225 -6.94 -11.20 15.97
N ALA A 226 -6.72 -9.95 16.39
CA ALA A 226 -5.41 -9.32 16.28
C ALA A 226 -4.35 -10.08 17.09
N ARG A 227 -4.67 -10.52 18.30
CA ARG A 227 -3.76 -11.29 19.15
C ARG A 227 -3.38 -12.63 18.53
N GLU A 228 -4.35 -13.40 18.07
CA GLU A 228 -4.14 -14.77 17.59
C GLU A 228 -3.52 -14.83 16.19
N TYR A 229 -3.96 -13.96 15.28
CA TYR A 229 -3.60 -14.08 13.86
C TYR A 229 -2.56 -13.05 13.38
N ILE A 230 -2.28 -12.00 14.16
CA ILE A 230 -1.29 -10.96 13.79
C ILE A 230 -0.06 -11.03 14.71
N THR A 231 -0.27 -11.07 16.03
CA THR A 231 0.86 -10.96 16.98
C THR A 231 1.60 -12.26 17.28
N THR A 232 1.15 -13.39 16.73
CA THR A 232 1.75 -14.71 16.96
C THR A 232 3.04 -14.98 16.18
N TYR A 233 3.61 -13.96 15.51
CA TYR A 233 4.96 -14.04 14.97
C TYR A 233 5.99 -14.05 16.11
N LYS A 234 6.18 -15.22 16.74
CA LYS A 234 7.38 -15.50 17.51
C LYS A 234 8.53 -15.58 16.50
N LEU A 235 9.37 -14.54 16.47
CA LEU A 235 10.72 -14.65 15.93
C LEU A 235 11.38 -15.81 16.68
N THR A 236 11.43 -16.97 16.04
CA THR A 236 12.19 -18.13 16.49
C THR A 236 13.43 -18.25 15.62
#